data_AF-A0A7W0KD79-F1
#
_entry.id   AF-A0A7W0KD79-F1
#
_cell.length_a   1.000
_cell.length_b   1.000
_cell.length_c   1.000
_cell.angle_alpha   90.00
_cell.angle_beta   90.00
_cell.angle_gamma   90.00
#
_symmetry.space_group_name_H-M   'P 1'
#
loop_
_entity.id
_entity.type
_entity.pdbx_description
1 polymer ?
#
loop_
_entity_poly.entity_id
_entity_poly.type
_entity_poly.pdbx_seq_one_letter_code
_entity_poly.pdbx_strand_id
1 'polypeptide(L)'
;MFPTTYLRPVAYHRFATDRLLLKDEADIWYLWLGDASNLIEIDRPLAQWIYQRPEIYPVVGPAMWFDVDSLPTDSGTQPMFLD
;
A
#
# COMPACT_ATOMS: atom_id res chain seq x y z
N MET A 1 17.67 -14.59 -5.55
CA MET A 1 16.49 -14.56 -4.67
C MET A 1 16.54 -13.22 -3.97
N PHE A 2 15.69 -12.28 -4.37
CA PHE A 2 15.49 -11.07 -3.57
C PHE A 2 14.71 -11.49 -2.31
N PRO A 3 15.01 -10.92 -1.13
CA PRO A 3 14.24 -11.22 0.07
C PRO A 3 12.78 -10.82 -0.18
N THR A 4 11.84 -11.70 0.20
CA THR A 4 10.41 -11.40 0.18
C THR A 4 10.13 -10.26 1.15
N THR A 5 9.62 -9.14 0.64
CA THR A 5 9.29 -7.97 1.46
C THR A 5 7.85 -8.08 1.94
N TYR A 6 7.67 -8.23 3.25
CA TYR A 6 6.34 -8.21 3.87
C TYR A 6 5.98 -6.78 4.27
N LEU A 7 4.75 -6.39 3.96
CA LEU A 7 4.20 -5.07 4.26
C LEU A 7 2.96 -5.23 5.13
N ARG A 8 2.74 -4.28 6.03
CA ARG A 8 1.50 -4.12 6.81
C ARG A 8 0.85 -2.77 6.52
N PRO A 9 -0.49 -2.70 6.44
CA PRO A 9 -1.18 -1.45 6.33
C PRO A 9 -1.27 -0.73 7.68
N VAL A 10 -0.96 0.56 7.67
CA VAL A 10 -0.98 1.44 8.84
C VAL A 10 -2.14 2.43 8.75
N ALA A 11 -2.45 2.91 7.54
CA ALA A 11 -3.59 3.77 7.29
C ALA A 11 -4.07 3.63 5.84
N TYR A 12 -5.27 4.11 5.57
CA TYR A 12 -5.88 4.14 4.25
C TYR A 12 -6.57 5.48 3.98
N HIS A 13 -6.73 5.84 2.71
CA HIS A 13 -7.47 7.03 2.34
C HIS A 13 -8.98 6.77 2.33
N ARG A 14 -9.76 7.65 2.97
CA ARG A 14 -11.21 7.45 3.19
C ARG A 14 -12.05 7.31 1.92
N PHE A 15 -11.61 7.89 0.80
CA PHE A 15 -12.31 7.86 -0.49
C PHE A 15 -11.62 7.01 -1.56
N ALA A 16 -10.38 6.61 -1.31
CA ALA A 16 -9.54 5.89 -2.26
C ALA A 16 -8.93 4.72 -1.49
N THR A 17 -9.75 3.69 -1.29
CA THR A 17 -9.42 2.55 -0.41
C THR A 17 -8.28 1.70 -0.95
N ASP A 18 -7.96 1.87 -2.22
CA ASP A 18 -6.79 1.34 -2.93
C ASP A 18 -5.49 2.09 -2.57
N ARG A 19 -5.57 3.24 -1.88
CA ARG A 19 -4.41 4.00 -1.41
C ARG A 19 -4.11 3.71 0.04
N LEU A 20 -2.95 3.09 0.29
CA LEU A 20 -2.52 2.67 1.61
C LEU A 20 -1.20 3.32 2.00
N LEU A 21 -1.09 3.65 3.29
CA LEU A 21 0.17 3.90 3.95
C LEU A 21 0.63 2.58 4.60
N LEU A 22 1.79 2.10 4.20
CA LEU A 22 2.32 0.78 4.55
C LEU A 22 3.63 0.91 5.33
N LYS A 23 3.98 -0.16 6.04
CA LYS A 23 5.29 -0.35 6.66
C LYS A 23 5.81 -1.75 6.42
N ASP A 24 7.12 -1.91 6.31
CA ASP A 24 7.78 -3.21 6.36
C ASP A 24 8.21 -3.59 7.80
N GLU A 25 8.94 -4.70 7.91
CA GLU A 25 9.51 -5.21 9.16
C GLU A 25 10.66 -4.34 9.71
N ALA A 26 11.33 -3.58 8.83
CA ALA A 26 12.43 -2.68 9.17
C ALA A 26 11.96 -1.25 9.55
N ASP A 27 10.65 -1.04 9.66
CA ASP A 27 10.00 0.26 9.93
C ASP A 27 10.22 1.31 8.82
N ILE A 28 10.52 0.84 7.60
CA ILE A 28 10.52 1.65 6.38
C ILE A 28 9.07 1.89 5.96
N TRP A 29 8.77 3.11 5.51
CA TRP A 29 7.44 3.52 5.13
C TRP A 29 7.26 3.49 3.62
N TYR A 30 6.09 3.06 3.19
CA TYR A 30 5.72 3.04 1.79
C TYR A 30 4.35 3.65 1.56
N LEU A 31 4.19 4.35 0.45
CA LEU A 31 2.91 4.79 -0.08
C LEU A 31 2.53 3.87 -1.24
N TRP A 32 1.36 3.26 -1.15
CA TRP A 32 0.77 2.49 -2.24
C TRP A 32 -0.39 3.27 -2.85
N LEU A 33 -0.39 3.40 -4.17
CA LEU A 33 -1.37 4.22 -4.92
C LEU A 33 -2.43 3.40 -5.66
N GLY A 34 -2.60 2.12 -5.32
CA GLY A 34 -3.62 1.23 -5.91
C GLY A 34 -3.13 0.36 -7.07
N ASP A 35 -1.84 0.42 -7.39
CA ASP A 35 -1.18 -0.45 -8.37
C ASP A 35 0.16 -0.90 -7.77
N ALA A 36 0.41 -2.20 -7.75
CA ALA A 36 1.62 -2.78 -7.17
C ALA A 36 2.92 -2.25 -7.82
N SER A 37 2.85 -1.79 -9.08
CA SER A 37 3.96 -1.10 -9.76
C SER A 37 4.27 0.28 -9.16
N ASN A 38 3.36 0.83 -8.35
CA ASN A 38 3.41 2.17 -7.76
C ASN A 38 3.57 2.12 -6.24
N LEU A 39 4.36 1.16 -5.73
CA LEU A 39 4.83 1.18 -4.36
C LEU A 39 6.01 2.15 -4.23
N ILE A 40 5.84 3.21 -3.45
CA ILE A 40 6.83 4.29 -3.33
C ILE A 40 7.37 4.28 -1.91
N GLU A 41 8.67 4.04 -1.75
CA GLU A 41 9.35 4.27 -0.46
C GLU A 41 9.33 5.77 -0.14
N ILE A 42 8.94 6.11 1.08
CA ILE A 42 8.89 7.49 1.56
C ILE A 42 9.61 7.63 2.90
N ASP A 43 10.11 8.83 3.16
CA ASP A 43 10.74 9.10 4.44
C ASP A 43 9.71 9.16 5.59
N ARG A 44 10.21 8.95 6.81
CA ARG A 44 9.38 8.98 8.02
C ARG A 44 8.69 10.35 8.23
N PRO A 45 9.34 11.52 8.05
CA PRO A 45 8.66 12.81 8.15
C PRO A 45 7.45 12.97 7.22
N LEU A 46 7.57 12.57 5.96
CA LEU A 46 6.48 12.61 4.99
C LEU A 46 5.37 11.64 5.40
N ALA A 47 5.70 10.42 5.81
CA ALA A 47 4.72 9.46 6.30
C ALA A 47 3.91 9.99 7.49
N GLN A 48 4.57 10.65 8.46
CA GLN A 48 3.89 11.29 9.60
C GLN A 48 2.98 12.43 9.18
N TRP A 49 3.43 13.27 8.24
CA TRP A 49 2.61 14.34 7.70
C TRP A 49 1.36 13.80 6.97
N ILE A 50 1.52 12.74 6.17
CA ILE A 50 0.40 12.05 5.50
C ILE A 50 -0.57 11.46 6.53
N TYR A 51 -0.06 10.79 7.56
CA TYR A 51 -0.89 10.14 8.58
C TYR A 51 -1.78 11.12 9.37
N GLN A 52 -1.40 12.39 9.44
CA GLN A 52 -2.17 13.44 10.10
C GLN A 52 -3.25 14.09 9.22
N ARG A 53 -3.31 13.72 7.93
CA ARG A 53 -4.30 14.27 7.00
C ARG A 53 -5.71 13.83 7.40
N PRO A 54 -6.72 14.73 7.36
CA PRO A 54 -8.10 14.39 7.74
C PRO A 54 -8.75 13.36 6.81
N GLU A 55 -8.19 13.15 5.62
CA GLU A 55 -8.63 12.12 4.69
C GLU A 55 -8.03 10.73 4.95
N ILE A 56 -7.07 10.61 5.88
CA ILE A 56 -6.34 9.39 6.17
C ILE A 56 -6.85 8.77 7.46
N TYR A 57 -7.30 7.52 7.37
CA TYR A 57 -7.93 6.80 8.46
C TYR A 57 -6.97 5.70 8.93
N PRO A 58 -6.66 5.64 10.24
CA PRO A 58 -5.76 4.64 10.76
C PRO A 58 -6.41 3.25 10.68
N VAL A 59 -5.60 2.24 10.36
CA VAL A 59 -6.03 0.84 10.50
C VAL A 59 -6.01 0.50 12.00
N VAL A 60 -7.18 0.36 12.59
CA VAL A 60 -7.34 0.04 14.03
C VAL A 60 -7.54 -1.48 14.17
N GLY A 61 -6.58 -2.14 14.83
CA GLY A 61 -6.62 -3.59 15.08
C GLY A 61 -5.38 -4.32 14.54
N PRO A 62 -5.33 -5.65 14.63
CA PRO A 62 -4.25 -6.43 14.05
C PRO A 62 -4.27 -6.29 12.52
N ALA A 63 -3.32 -5.52 12.00
CA ALA A 63 -3.10 -5.43 10.56
C ALA A 63 -2.36 -6.68 10.09
N MET A 64 -2.91 -7.36 9.08
CA MET A 64 -2.29 -8.54 8.49
C MET A 64 -1.08 -8.11 7.64
N TRP A 65 0.03 -8.83 7.80
CA TRP A 65 1.17 -8.72 6.91
C TRP A 65 0.86 -9.43 5.60
N PHE A 66 1.23 -8.83 4.48
CA PHE A 66 1.11 -9.43 3.17
C PHE A 66 2.43 -9.32 2.42
N ASP A 67 2.68 -10.29 1.54
CA ASP A 67 3.81 -10.25 0.62
C ASP A 67 3.56 -9.16 -0.43
N VAL A 68 4.54 -8.29 -0.66
CA VAL A 68 4.48 -7.27 -1.71
C VAL A 68 4.19 -7.87 -3.09
N ASP A 69 4.71 -9.06 -3.37
CA ASP A 69 4.49 -9.77 -4.65
C ASP A 69 3.06 -10.33 -4.77
N SER A 70 2.30 -10.35 -3.68
CA SER A 70 0.88 -10.71 -3.69
C SER A 70 -0.05 -9.50 -3.88
N LEU A 71 0.49 -8.29 -4.00
CA LEU A 71 -0.32 -7.12 -4.33
C LEU A 71 -0.92 -7.30 -5.73
N PRO A 72 -2.21 -6.95 -5.94
CA PRO A 72 -2.79 -6.96 -7.26
C PRO A 72 -2.02 -5.96 -8.13
N THR A 73 -1.24 -6.48 -9.08
CA THR A 73 -0.80 -5.71 -10.22
C THR A 73 -2.01 -5.59 -11.14
N ASP A 74 -2.41 -4.38 -11.54
CA ASP A 74 -3.37 -4.22 -12.63
C ASP A 74 -2.63 -4.53 -13.95
N SER A 75 -2.13 -5.76 -14.07
CA SER A 75 -1.54 -6.30 -15.28
C SER A 75 -2.66 -6.75 -16.21
N GLY A 76 -3.49 -5.79 -16.62
CA GLY A 76 -4.45 -5.93 -17.71
C GLY A 76 -5.44 -7.07 -17.53
N THR A 77 -6.59 -6.78 -16.95
CA THR A 77 -7.81 -7.30 -17.58
C THR A 77 -7.86 -6.68 -18.98
N GLN A 78 -7.24 -7.32 -19.98
CA GLN A 78 -7.64 -7.05 -21.36
C GLN A 78 -9.16 -7.26 -21.38
N PRO A 79 -9.96 -6.27 -21.82
CA PRO A 79 -11.35 -6.56 -22.09
C PRO A 79 -11.36 -7.69 -23.12
N MET A 80 -11.76 -8.88 -22.71
CA MET A 80 -12.16 -9.92 -23.65
C MET A 80 -13.37 -9.37 -24.38
N PHE A 81 -13.13 -8.73 -25.53
CA PHE A 81 -14.17 -8.61 -26.53
C PHE A 81 -14.46 -10.05 -26.97
N LEU A 82 -15.58 -10.59 -26.49
CA LEU A 82 -16.22 -11.74 -27.09
C LEU A 82 -16.76 -11.27 -28.44
N ASP A 83 -16.11 -11.72 -29.52
CA ASP A 83 -16.68 -11.72 -30.87
C ASP A 83 -17.90 -12.64 -30.96
#